data_AF-A0A4S3JM62-F1
#
_entry.id   AF-A0A4S3JM62-F1
#
_cell.length_a   1.000
_cell.length_b   1.000
_cell.length_c   1.000
_cell.angle_alpha   90.00
_cell.angle_beta   90.00
_cell.angle_gamma   90.00
#
_symmetry.space_group_name_H-M   'P 1'
#
loop_
_entity.id
_entity.type
_entity.pdbx_description
1 polymer ?
#
loop_
_entity_poly.entity_id
_entity_poly.type
_entity_poly.pdbx_seq_one_letter_code
_entity_poly.pdbx_strand_id
1 'polypeptide(L)'
;MPKYPCPNAAYAGSKALANVLVVKMGMENDWLITLCIHPGLVQTNMGNAGARPFGLEKATLTLEDSSKNTAHIDHSEKFFNEAIDRIRPW
;
A
#
# COMPACT_ATOMS: atom_id res chain seq x y z
N MET A 1 -18.07 -19.77 -8.91
CA MET A 1 -17.69 -18.51 -8.24
C MET A 1 -16.23 -18.22 -8.56
N PRO A 2 -15.82 -16.96 -8.82
CA PRO A 2 -14.41 -16.64 -9.03
C PRO A 2 -13.58 -17.10 -7.84
N LYS A 3 -12.33 -17.53 -8.09
CA LYS A 3 -11.45 -18.20 -7.12
C LYS A 3 -11.22 -17.39 -5.83
N TYR A 4 -11.38 -16.06 -5.88
CA TYR A 4 -11.26 -15.15 -4.72
C TYR A 4 -12.24 -13.97 -4.85
N PRO A 5 -13.48 -14.07 -4.34
CA PRO A 5 -14.45 -12.99 -4.42
C PRO A 5 -14.19 -11.95 -3.31
N CYS A 6 -13.11 -11.18 -3.43
CA CYS A 6 -12.87 -10.05 -2.54
C CYS A 6 -13.62 -8.82 -3.09
N PRO A 7 -14.67 -8.30 -2.43
CA PRO A 7 -15.42 -7.13 -2.89
C PRO A 7 -14.63 -5.84 -2.62
N ASN A 8 -13.42 -5.73 -3.14
CA ASN A 8 -12.50 -4.62 -2.89
C ASN A 8 -12.54 -3.54 -3.98
N ALA A 9 -13.47 -3.60 -4.94
CA ALA A 9 -13.51 -2.66 -6.07
C ALA A 9 -13.54 -1.19 -5.60
N ALA A 10 -14.38 -0.86 -4.62
CA ALA A 10 -14.42 0.50 -4.05
C ALA A 10 -13.11 0.88 -3.35
N TYR A 11 -12.52 -0.05 -2.58
CA TYR A 11 -11.23 0.16 -1.93
C TYR A 11 -10.11 0.39 -2.97
N ALA A 12 -9.98 -0.51 -3.94
CA ALA A 12 -8.98 -0.44 -5.01
C ALA A 12 -9.14 0.84 -5.84
N GLY A 13 -10.37 1.19 -6.22
CA GLY A 13 -10.66 2.44 -6.93
C GLY A 13 -10.27 3.68 -6.12
N SER A 14 -10.56 3.71 -4.81
CA SER A 14 -10.15 4.82 -3.95
C SER A 14 -8.63 4.98 -3.86
N LYS A 15 -7.87 3.86 -3.86
CA LYS A 15 -6.40 3.88 -3.82
C LYS A 15 -5.78 4.23 -5.16
N ALA A 16 -6.37 3.80 -6.28
CA ALA A 16 -5.95 4.22 -7.61
C ALA A 16 -6.09 5.74 -7.77
N LEU A 17 -7.23 6.31 -7.38
CA LEU A 17 -7.44 7.76 -7.40
C LEU A 17 -6.47 8.48 -6.46
N ALA A 18 -6.30 8.00 -5.22
CA ALA A 18 -5.36 8.59 -4.28
C ALA A 18 -3.94 8.65 -4.85
N ASN A 19 -3.48 7.60 -5.51
CA ASN A 19 -2.15 7.60 -6.10
C ASN A 19 -2.00 8.63 -7.24
N VAL A 20 -3.03 8.79 -8.10
CA VAL A 20 -3.03 9.84 -9.13
C VAL A 20 -2.93 11.22 -8.49
N LEU A 21 -3.71 11.48 -7.43
CA LEU A 21 -3.70 12.76 -6.74
C LEU A 21 -2.34 13.06 -6.09
N VAL A 22 -1.71 12.08 -5.44
CA VAL A 22 -0.39 12.24 -4.82
C VAL A 22 0.67 12.61 -5.86
N VAL A 23 0.68 11.96 -7.03
CA VAL A 23 1.60 12.32 -8.13
C VAL A 23 1.35 13.75 -8.61
N LYS A 24 0.08 14.12 -8.82
CA LYS A 24 -0.29 15.46 -9.28
C LYS A 24 0.12 16.54 -8.27
N MET A 25 -0.05 16.30 -6.98
CA MET A 25 0.39 17.21 -5.92
C MET A 25 1.91 17.46 -5.98
N GLY A 26 2.72 16.43 -6.17
CA GLY A 26 4.18 16.57 -6.31
C GLY A 26 4.58 17.31 -7.58
N MET A 27 3.93 17.03 -8.71
CA MET A 27 4.18 17.71 -9.99
C MET A 27 3.78 19.21 -9.97
N GLU A 28 2.82 19.57 -9.13
CA GLU A 28 2.30 20.95 -9.03
C GLU A 28 3.02 21.78 -7.95
N ASN A 29 3.86 21.15 -7.12
CA ASN A 29 4.50 21.78 -5.98
C ASN A 29 5.95 21.33 -5.82
N ASP A 30 6.90 22.04 -6.45
CA ASP A 30 8.33 21.71 -6.44
C ASP A 30 8.99 21.64 -5.04
N TRP A 31 8.34 22.22 -4.03
CA TRP A 31 8.80 22.20 -2.64
C TRP A 31 8.32 20.96 -1.85
N LEU A 32 7.40 20.17 -2.41
CA LEU A 32 6.69 19.11 -1.69
C LEU A 32 7.15 17.72 -2.17
N ILE A 33 7.70 16.93 -1.23
CA ILE A 33 7.94 15.50 -1.47
C ILE A 33 6.65 14.73 -1.22
N THR A 34 6.16 14.06 -2.26
CA THR A 34 4.94 13.24 -2.19
C THR A 34 5.25 11.75 -2.34
N LEU A 35 4.62 10.91 -1.52
CA LEU A 35 4.87 9.47 -1.54
C LEU A 35 3.56 8.67 -1.41
N CYS A 36 3.42 7.62 -2.22
CA CYS A 36 2.39 6.59 -2.05
C CYS A 36 3.01 5.38 -1.36
N ILE A 37 2.59 5.09 -0.13
CA ILE A 37 3.06 3.95 0.64
C ILE A 37 1.99 2.87 0.60
N HIS A 38 2.37 1.64 0.24
CA HIS A 38 1.54 0.49 0.60
C HIS A 38 2.23 -0.30 1.74
N PRO A 39 1.55 -0.43 2.89
CA PRO A 39 2.17 -0.91 4.12
C PRO A 39 2.22 -2.43 4.19
N GLY A 40 1.56 -3.08 3.22
CA GLY A 40 1.39 -4.52 3.19
C GLY A 40 0.05 -5.09 3.51
N LEU A 41 0.04 -6.42 3.46
CA LEU A 41 -1.00 -7.22 4.10
C LEU A 41 -0.62 -7.34 5.59
N VAL A 42 -0.92 -6.28 6.35
CA VAL A 42 -0.56 -6.11 7.76
C VAL A 42 -1.58 -6.73 8.70
N GLN A 43 -1.16 -7.30 9.82
CA GLN A 43 -1.98 -7.92 10.88
C GLN A 43 -2.79 -6.89 11.71
N THR A 44 -3.56 -6.06 11.00
CA THR A 44 -4.59 -5.16 11.54
C THR A 44 -5.96 -5.81 11.39
N ASN A 45 -6.99 -5.21 11.98
CA ASN A 45 -8.38 -5.64 11.77
C ASN A 45 -8.74 -5.69 10.27
N MET A 46 -8.34 -4.67 9.50
CA MET A 46 -8.60 -4.60 8.06
C MET A 46 -7.80 -5.65 7.27
N GLY A 47 -6.50 -5.78 7.54
CA GLY A 47 -5.66 -6.73 6.81
C GLY A 47 -6.02 -8.18 7.11
N ASN A 48 -6.32 -8.53 8.36
CA ASN A 48 -6.81 -9.88 8.69
C ASN A 48 -8.18 -10.14 8.05
N ALA A 49 -9.08 -9.15 8.00
CA ALA A 49 -10.33 -9.28 7.27
C ALA A 49 -10.11 -9.52 5.77
N GLY A 50 -9.14 -8.84 5.16
CA GLY A 50 -8.74 -9.02 3.76
C GLY A 50 -8.01 -10.33 3.48
N ALA A 51 -7.35 -10.93 4.48
CA ALA A 51 -6.61 -12.18 4.35
C ALA A 51 -7.53 -13.42 4.32
N ARG A 52 -8.64 -13.40 5.06
CA ARG A 52 -9.60 -14.51 5.17
C ARG A 52 -10.18 -14.99 3.82
N PRO A 53 -10.61 -14.11 2.89
CA PRO A 53 -11.04 -14.51 1.55
C PRO A 53 -9.97 -15.27 0.73
N PHE A 54 -8.70 -15.14 1.08
CA PHE A 54 -7.58 -15.85 0.45
C PHE A 54 -7.20 -17.14 1.20
N GLY A 55 -7.97 -17.55 2.22
CA GLY A 55 -7.70 -18.77 3.01
C GLY A 55 -6.59 -18.61 4.05
N LEU A 56 -6.19 -17.37 4.34
CA LEU A 56 -5.18 -17.07 5.36
C LEU A 56 -5.86 -16.82 6.71
N GLU A 57 -5.31 -17.38 7.78
CA GLU A 57 -5.77 -17.13 9.15
C GLU A 57 -5.58 -15.67 9.56
N LYS A 58 -4.43 -15.11 9.18
CA LYS A 58 -4.05 -13.72 9.42
C LYS A 58 -3.22 -13.18 8.27
N ALA A 59 -3.10 -11.87 8.24
CA ALA A 59 -2.27 -11.14 7.29
C ALA A 59 -0.79 -11.54 7.43
N THR A 60 -0.02 -11.44 6.34
CA THR A 60 1.34 -11.99 6.25
C THR A 60 2.40 -11.15 6.95
N LEU A 61 2.16 -9.86 7.18
CA LEU A 61 3.11 -8.94 7.81
C LEU A 61 2.65 -8.50 9.20
N THR A 62 3.55 -8.46 10.18
CA THR A 62 3.23 -7.93 11.51
C THR A 62 3.08 -6.41 11.48
N LEU A 63 2.37 -5.85 12.48
CA LEU A 63 2.26 -4.40 12.63
C LEU A 63 3.62 -3.73 12.85
N GLU A 64 4.48 -4.37 13.64
CA GLU A 64 5.81 -3.88 13.98
C GLU A 64 6.72 -3.85 12.73
N ASP A 65 6.74 -4.93 11.95
CA ASP A 65 7.56 -5.00 10.73
C ASP A 65 7.10 -3.99 9.69
N SER A 66 5.78 -3.84 9.51
CA SER A 66 5.20 -2.82 8.62
C SER A 66 5.60 -1.40 9.04
N SER A 67 5.58 -1.12 10.34
CA SER A 67 5.93 0.19 10.88
C SER A 67 7.41 0.49 10.68
N LYS A 68 8.30 -0.47 10.96
CA LYS A 68 9.76 -0.33 10.72
C LYS A 68 10.06 -0.11 9.25
N ASN A 69 9.46 -0.90 8.36
CA ASN A 69 9.65 -0.77 6.92
C ASN A 69 9.22 0.60 6.39
N THR A 70 8.16 1.17 6.97
CA THR A 70 7.62 2.46 6.55
C THR A 70 8.38 3.65 7.15
N ALA A 71 8.89 3.52 8.38
CA ALA A 71 9.59 4.60 9.07
C ALA A 71 11.00 4.87 8.50
N HIS A 72 11.63 3.87 7.86
CA HIS A 72 12.98 3.97 7.32
C HIS A 72 13.04 4.18 5.80
N ILE A 73 12.03 4.87 5.25
CA ILE A 73 12.04 5.24 3.83
C ILE A 73 13.11 6.33 3.62
N ASP A 74 14.24 5.95 3.03
CA ASP A 74 15.32 6.88 2.70
C ASP A 74 14.98 7.66 1.41
N HIS A 75 15.33 8.95 1.39
CA HIS A 75 14.95 9.88 0.34
C HIS A 75 15.60 9.49 -0.99
N SER A 76 14.83 8.86 -1.88
CA SER A 76 15.11 8.86 -3.31
C SER A 76 13.83 9.25 -4.05
N GLU A 77 13.96 9.90 -5.20
CA GLU A 77 12.86 10.36 -6.07
C GLU A 77 12.07 9.19 -6.71
N LYS A 78 11.77 8.15 -5.93
CA LYS A 78 11.23 6.86 -6.38
C LYS A 78 10.01 6.49 -5.55
N PHE A 79 9.07 5.82 -6.21
CA PHE A 79 7.86 5.26 -5.63
C PHE A 79 8.21 4.11 -4.68
N PHE A 80 8.01 4.29 -3.36
CA PHE A 80 8.36 3.30 -2.35
C PHE A 80 7.13 2.54 -1.85
N ASN A 81 7.14 1.22 -2.02
CA ASN A 81 6.11 0.34 -1.51
C ASN A 81 6.73 -1.00 -1.08
N GLU A 82 6.43 -1.42 0.15
CA GLU A 82 6.72 -2.69 0.83
C GLU A 82 7.90 -3.54 0.30
N ALA A 83 8.94 -3.61 1.13
CA ALA A 83 10.33 -3.88 0.78
C ALA A 83 10.97 -2.65 0.12
N ILE A 84 11.89 -2.03 0.88
CA ILE A 84 12.94 -1.17 0.35
C ILE A 84 13.40 -1.76 -1.01
N ASP A 85 13.43 -0.93 -2.06
CA ASP A 85 13.90 -1.26 -3.42
C ASP A 85 12.96 -1.95 -4.43
N ARG A 86 11.63 -1.93 -4.29
CA ARG A 86 10.72 -2.44 -5.36
C ARG A 86 9.69 -1.43 -5.86
N ILE A 87 9.77 -1.12 -7.16
CA ILE A 87 8.74 -0.36 -7.89
C ILE A 87 7.59 -1.31 -8.27
N ARG A 88 6.36 -0.99 -7.87
CA ARG A 88 5.15 -1.62 -8.42
C ARG A 88 4.71 -0.84 -9.67
N PRO A 89 4.46 -1.49 -10.80
CA PRO A 89 3.83 -0.82 -11.93
C PRO A 89 2.43 -0.33 -11.53
N TRP A 90 2.00 0.74 -12.17
CA TRP A 90 0.63 1.25 -12.14
C TRP A 90 -0.39 0.19 -12.57
#